data_AF-A0A7E4UTF6-F1
#
_entry.id   AF-A0A7E4UTF6-F1
#
_cell.length_a   1.000
_cell.length_b   1.000
_cell.length_c   1.000
_cell.angle_alpha   90.00
_cell.angle_beta   90.00
_cell.angle_gamma   90.00
#
_symmetry.space_group_name_H-M   'P 1'
#
loop_
_entity.id
_entity.type
_entity.pdbx_description
1 polymer ?
#
loop_
_entity_poly.entity_id
_entity_poly.type
_entity_poly.pdbx_seq_one_letter_code
_entity_poly.pdbx_strand_id
1 'polypeptide(L)'
;MRVPEGAPVSGWLKFQQKFPALRQISKPSLGTVAVIACITTTVFAVYAVGVGPKIHNDYYKESQKEKRALLRTTREETAQGLRPWSDPFERK
;
A
#
# COMPACT_ATOMS: atom_id res chain seq x y z
N MET A 1 -28.76 26.47 -7.10
CA MET A 1 -28.75 27.30 -5.88
C MET A 1 -27.32 27.62 -5.49
N ARG A 2 -26.98 28.91 -5.36
CA ARG A 2 -25.77 29.36 -4.67
C ARG A 2 -26.07 29.26 -3.17
N VAL A 3 -25.18 28.61 -2.42
CA VAL A 3 -25.32 28.48 -0.96
C VAL A 3 -24.75 29.77 -0.35
N PRO A 4 -25.47 30.46 0.54
CA PRO A 4 -24.97 31.68 1.17
C PRO A 4 -23.73 31.39 2.03
N GLU A 5 -22.77 32.32 2.04
CA GLU A 5 -21.59 32.24 2.91
C GLU A 5 -22.03 32.20 4.38
N GLY A 6 -21.57 31.19 5.12
CA GLY A 6 -21.88 31.00 6.55
C GLY A 6 -22.98 29.97 6.87
N ALA A 7 -23.72 29.44 5.89
CA ALA A 7 -24.69 28.37 6.17
C ALA A 7 -23.99 27.02 6.46
N PRO A 8 -24.50 26.21 7.42
CA PRO A 8 -23.98 24.87 7.67
C PRO A 8 -24.28 23.97 6.47
N VAL A 9 -23.28 23.77 5.62
CA VAL A 9 -23.39 22.96 4.41
C VAL A 9 -23.08 21.49 4.74
N SER A 10 -23.99 20.58 4.38
CA SER A 10 -23.73 19.15 4.51
C SER A 10 -22.51 18.73 3.67
N GLY A 11 -21.72 17.76 4.16
CA GLY A 11 -20.52 17.29 3.44
C GLY A 11 -20.81 16.82 2.01
N TRP A 12 -22.00 16.25 1.78
CA TRP A 12 -22.45 15.85 0.44
C TRP A 12 -22.63 17.03 -0.51
N LEU A 13 -23.20 18.14 -0.03
CA LEU A 13 -23.41 19.33 -0.86
C LEU A 13 -22.07 20.01 -1.20
N LYS A 14 -21.08 19.97 -0.29
CA LYS A 14 -19.69 20.39 -0.60
C LYS A 14 -19.06 19.52 -1.69
N PHE A 15 -19.29 18.21 -1.64
CA PHE A 15 -18.80 17.28 -2.67
C PHE A 15 -19.44 17.57 -4.04
N GLN A 16 -20.76 17.80 -4.09
CA GLN A 16 -21.46 18.19 -5.32
C GLN A 16 -21.03 19.56 -5.87
N GLN A 17 -20.60 20.49 -5.02
CA GLN A 17 -20.01 21.76 -5.46
C GLN A 17 -18.65 21.57 -6.13
N LYS A 18 -17.83 20.64 -5.63
CA LYS A 18 -16.51 20.32 -6.21
C LYS A 18 -16.64 19.50 -7.51
N PHE A 19 -17.66 18.66 -7.61
CA PHE A 19 -17.91 17.78 -8.76
C PHE A 19 -19.29 18.06 -9.38
N PRO A 20 -19.43 19.10 -10.21
CA PRO A 20 -20.72 19.55 -10.75
C PRO A 20 -21.39 18.49 -11.65
N ALA A 21 -20.62 17.56 -12.22
CA ALA A 21 -21.17 16.43 -12.99
C ALA A 21 -22.00 15.47 -12.14
N LEU A 22 -21.74 15.38 -10.83
CA LEU A 22 -22.43 14.48 -9.90
C LEU A 22 -23.65 15.15 -9.26
N ARG A 23 -24.03 16.36 -9.70
CA ARG A 23 -25.12 17.14 -9.11
C ARG A 23 -26.51 16.56 -9.42
N GLN A 24 -26.63 15.77 -10.48
CA GLN A 24 -27.85 15.04 -10.83
C GLN A 24 -28.02 13.75 -10.03
N ILE A 25 -26.98 13.29 -9.34
CA ILE A 25 -26.99 12.03 -8.59
C ILE A 25 -27.46 12.31 -7.16
N SER A 26 -28.50 11.59 -6.73
CA SER A 26 -28.99 11.63 -5.35
C SER A 26 -27.95 11.07 -4.38
N LYS A 27 -28.11 11.36 -3.08
CA LYS A 27 -27.18 10.87 -2.06
C LYS A 27 -27.11 9.34 -2.13
N PRO A 28 -25.93 8.73 -2.35
CA PRO A 28 -25.80 7.29 -2.51
C PRO A 28 -26.27 6.58 -1.24
N SER A 29 -26.96 5.45 -1.42
CA SER A 29 -27.36 4.60 -0.31
C SER A 29 -26.13 3.97 0.36
N LEU A 30 -26.28 3.56 1.62
CA LEU A 30 -25.20 2.88 2.34
C LEU A 30 -24.73 1.61 1.61
N GLY A 31 -25.65 0.89 0.98
CA GLY A 31 -25.34 -0.30 0.17
C GLY A 31 -24.51 0.04 -1.07
N THR A 32 -24.83 1.14 -1.76
CA THR A 32 -24.04 1.61 -2.92
C THR A 32 -22.61 1.95 -2.51
N VAL A 33 -22.44 2.62 -1.35
CA VAL A 33 -21.12 2.94 -0.81
C VAL A 33 -20.33 1.67 -0.47
N ALA A 34 -20.98 0.68 0.15
CA ALA A 34 -20.35 -0.59 0.50
C ALA A 34 -19.85 -1.36 -0.75
N VAL A 35 -20.66 -1.41 -1.81
CA VAL A 35 -20.28 -2.06 -3.07
C VAL A 35 -19.09 -1.36 -3.72
N ILE A 36 -19.10 -0.02 -3.79
CA ILE A 36 -17.98 0.76 -4.33
C ILE A 36 -16.71 0.48 -3.53
N ALA A 37 -16.79 0.51 -2.19
CA ALA A 37 -15.65 0.23 -1.32
C ALA A 37 -15.08 -1.19 -1.55
N CYS A 38 -15.96 -2.18 -1.70
CA CYS A 38 -15.57 -3.56 -2.00
C CYS A 38 -14.80 -3.61 -3.33
N ILE A 39 -15.37 -3.07 -4.41
CA ILE A 39 -14.75 -3.05 -5.74
C ILE A 39 -13.38 -2.36 -5.68
N THR A 40 -13.29 -1.18 -5.06
CA THR A 40 -12.01 -0.47 -4.95
C THR A 40 -10.97 -1.30 -4.22
N THR A 41 -11.34 -1.94 -3.10
CA THR A 41 -10.43 -2.76 -2.31
C THR A 41 -9.94 -3.97 -3.10
N THR A 42 -10.84 -4.64 -3.83
CA THR A 42 -10.49 -5.77 -4.70
C THR A 42 -9.53 -5.34 -5.82
N VAL A 43 -9.76 -4.20 -6.46
CA VAL A 43 -8.87 -3.68 -7.51
C VAL A 43 -7.49 -3.38 -6.94
N PHE A 44 -7.40 -2.74 -5.78
CA PHE A 44 -6.11 -2.49 -5.12
C PHE A 44 -5.39 -3.78 -4.75
N ALA A 45 -6.10 -4.80 -4.27
CA ALA A 45 -5.52 -6.10 -3.96
C ALA A 45 -4.94 -6.78 -5.21
N VAL A 46 -5.70 -6.79 -6.31
CA VAL A 46 -5.23 -7.36 -7.60
C VAL A 46 -4.03 -6.58 -8.12
N TYR A 47 -4.04 -5.24 -8.03
CA TYR A 47 -2.91 -4.42 -8.43
C TYR A 47 -1.66 -4.72 -7.60
N ALA A 48 -1.80 -4.81 -6.28
CA ALA A 48 -0.69 -5.05 -5.36
C ALA A 48 0.01 -6.40 -5.60
N VAL A 49 -0.75 -7.43 -5.99
CA VAL A 49 -0.21 -8.79 -6.22
C VAL A 49 0.20 -9.00 -7.69
N GLY A 50 -0.56 -8.48 -8.65
CA GLY A 50 -0.37 -8.77 -10.07
C GLY A 50 0.52 -7.77 -10.81
N VAL A 51 0.38 -6.48 -10.49
CA VAL A 51 1.03 -5.38 -11.23
C VAL A 51 2.22 -4.83 -10.46
N GLY A 52 2.07 -4.62 -9.15
CA GLY A 52 3.13 -4.12 -8.26
C GLY A 52 4.47 -4.85 -8.42
N PRO A 53 4.50 -6.20 -8.42
CA PRO A 53 5.72 -6.96 -8.57
C PRO A 53 6.33 -6.90 -9.97
N LYS A 54 5.51 -6.67 -11.01
CA LYS A 54 6.01 -6.53 -12.38
C LYS A 54 6.72 -5.20 -12.59
N ILE A 55 6.23 -4.14 -11.95
CA ILE A 55 6.87 -2.81 -12.01
C ILE A 55 8.17 -2.80 -11.19
N HIS A 56 8.19 -3.44 -10.02
CA HIS A 56 9.34 -3.45 -9.11
C HIS A 56 10.11 -4.78 -9.16
N ASN A 57 10.23 -5.37 -10.35
CA ASN A 57 10.76 -6.72 -10.55
C ASN A 57 12.15 -6.90 -9.90
N ASP A 58 13.02 -5.90 -10.06
CA ASP A 58 14.39 -5.94 -9.52
C ASP A 58 14.40 -5.94 -8.00
N TYR A 59 13.58 -5.11 -7.35
CA TYR A 59 13.41 -5.11 -5.90
C TYR A 59 12.95 -6.46 -5.37
N TYR A 60 11.96 -7.08 -6.02
CA TYR A 60 11.44 -8.38 -5.59
C TYR A 60 12.44 -9.52 -5.82
N LYS A 61 13.22 -9.49 -6.92
CA LYS A 61 14.29 -10.46 -7.17
C LYS A 61 15.39 -10.38 -6.13
N GLU A 62 15.82 -9.16 -5.80
CA GLU A 62 16.88 -8.94 -4.83
C GLU A 62 16.43 -9.33 -3.41
N SER A 63 15.25 -8.90 -2.99
CA SER A 63 14.68 -9.29 -1.69
C SER A 63 14.49 -10.80 -1.57
N GLN A 64 14.08 -11.49 -2.64
CA GLN A 64 13.98 -12.95 -2.63
C GLN A 64 15.35 -13.63 -2.54
N LYS A 65 16.37 -13.08 -3.21
CA LYS A 65 17.74 -13.60 -3.15
C LYS A 65 18.30 -13.46 -1.74
N GLU A 66 18.13 -12.30 -1.12
CA GLU A 66 18.56 -12.01 0.25
C GLU A 66 17.83 -12.91 1.26
N LYS A 67 16.50 -12.99 1.19
CA LYS A 67 15.71 -13.87 2.08
C LYS A 67 16.08 -15.34 1.92
N ARG A 68 16.38 -15.80 0.71
CA ARG A 68 16.87 -17.17 0.47
C ARG A 68 18.28 -17.39 0.99
N ALA A 69 19.15 -16.38 0.92
CA ALA A 69 20.47 -16.45 1.53
C ALA A 69 20.36 -16.60 3.05
N LEU A 70 19.48 -15.82 3.70
CA LEU A 70 19.21 -15.94 5.14
C LEU A 70 18.66 -17.32 5.55
N LEU A 71 17.83 -17.95 4.71
CA LEU A 71 17.32 -19.32 4.99
C LEU A 71 18.39 -20.41 4.84
N ARG A 72 19.42 -20.16 4.03
CA ARG A 72 20.51 -21.13 3.76
C ARG A 72 21.75 -20.88 4.62
N THR A 73 21.82 -19.75 5.29
CA THR A 73 22.97 -19.43 6.12
C THR A 73 22.94 -20.25 7.41
N THR A 74 24.11 -20.67 7.86
CA THR A 74 24.23 -21.36 9.15
C THR A 74 24.24 -20.33 10.29
N ARG A 75 23.78 -20.74 11.47
CA ARG A 75 23.87 -19.90 12.71
C ARG A 75 25.28 -19.40 12.96
N GLU A 76 26.25 -20.18 12.46
CA GLU A 76 27.65 -19.87 12.46
C GLU A 76 27.99 -18.67 11.56
N GLU A 77 27.67 -18.73 10.28
CA GLU A 77 27.89 -17.64 9.32
C GLU A 77 27.22 -16.32 9.75
N THR A 78 26.03 -16.38 10.36
CA THR A 78 25.34 -15.17 10.87
C THR A 78 26.08 -14.50 12.03
N ALA A 79 26.90 -15.25 12.78
CA ALA A 79 27.63 -14.77 13.94
C ALA A 79 29.06 -14.29 13.62
N GLN A 80 29.42 -14.12 12.33
CA GLN A 80 30.71 -13.54 11.94
C GLN A 80 30.94 -12.19 12.65
N GLY A 81 32.04 -12.09 13.40
CA GLY A 81 32.39 -10.90 14.21
C GLY A 81 31.80 -10.85 15.62
N LEU A 82 30.88 -11.75 15.98
CA LEU A 82 30.29 -11.90 17.32
C LEU A 82 30.73 -13.19 18.03
N ARG A 83 31.52 -14.04 17.36
CA ARG A 83 32.03 -15.29 17.93
C ARG A 83 33.23 -15.01 18.82
N PRO A 84 33.32 -15.62 20.02
CA PRO A 84 34.51 -15.52 20.87
C PRO A 84 35.81 -16.03 20.21
N TRP A 85 35.70 -16.88 19.18
CA TRP A 85 36.81 -17.48 18.45
C TRP A 85 36.95 -16.99 17.00
N SER A 86 36.19 -15.97 16.57
CA SER A 86 36.46 -15.36 15.26
C SER A 86 37.73 -14.54 15.32
N ASP A 87 38.64 -14.74 14.36
CA ASP A 87 39.90 -14.01 14.30
C ASP A 87 39.64 -12.50 14.15
N PRO A 88 40.05 -11.67 15.13
CA PRO A 88 39.80 -10.23 15.12
C PRO A 88 40.55 -9.48 14.00
N PHE A 89 41.50 -10.13 13.32
CA PHE A 89 42.34 -9.55 12.28
C PHE A 89 41.95 -9.96 10.85
N GLU A 90 40.98 -10.87 10.70
CA GLU A 90 40.52 -11.38 9.41
C GLU A 90 39.47 -10.46 8.74
N ARG A 91 39.62 -9.12 8.90
CA ARG A 91 38.78 -8.13 8.22
C ARG A 91 39.42 -7.78 6.87
N LYS A 92 38.91 -8.36 5.79
CA LYS A 92 39.11 -7.87 4.42
C LYS A 92 37.78 -7.52 3.79
#